data_AF-A0AAN7VX48-F1
#
_entry.id   AF-A0AAN7VX48-F1
#
_cell.length_a   1.000
_cell.length_b   1.000
_cell.length_c   1.000
_cell.angle_alpha   90.00
_cell.angle_beta   90.00
_cell.angle_gamma   90.00
#
_symmetry.space_group_name_H-M   'P 1'
#
loop_
_entity.id
_entity.type
_entity.pdbx_description
1 polymer ?
#
loop_
_entity_poly.entity_id
_entity_poly.type
_entity_poly.pdbx_seq_one_letter_code
_entity_poly.pdbx_strand_id
1 'polypeptide(L)'
;MSGSAKQRVQALSEQLVKPTTRDAGTFEDIPRIPTIAGDSNGPRVKGKVVIITGTNSPIGIGRASAHQFARNGAKAIFLCDYSTTHLDTHKREIASLYPDVEVQCRQMDAGSEDDVKRIVDECLSLYGQLDVFFANAGVSLTTTRVTESSADVFMQVMRTNALSVFLAVKHGARGMLVTSDAKPYPSGSIIGTASSAGLRSNAGATDYSASKAAVISIMQTSCYQLAGTAIRCNAICPGIIETGMTSAVYTAARARGTEKKIGQINPLGRGAVADEVARVALFLGSDEASYVNGQAWAVCGGLTAGHPYVLGKLA
;
A
#
# COMPACT_ATOMS: atom_id res chain seq x y z
N MET A 1 -32.20 -9.87 16.39
CA MET A 1 -32.35 -10.06 14.94
C MET A 1 -33.00 -11.41 14.64
N SER A 2 -34.05 -11.43 13.81
CA SER A 2 -34.64 -12.65 13.28
C SER A 2 -33.64 -13.40 12.37
N GLY A 3 -33.88 -14.69 12.12
CA GLY A 3 -33.02 -15.50 11.24
C GLY A 3 -32.92 -14.93 9.82
N SER A 4 -34.00 -14.38 9.28
CA SER A 4 -34.01 -13.79 7.93
C SER A 4 -33.25 -12.46 7.85
N ALA A 5 -33.26 -11.64 8.91
CA ALA A 5 -32.48 -10.41 8.97
C ALA A 5 -30.97 -10.70 8.97
N LYS A 6 -30.53 -11.72 9.74
CA LYS A 6 -29.15 -12.18 9.72
C LYS A 6 -28.73 -12.70 8.34
N GLN A 7 -29.59 -13.47 7.68
CA GLN A 7 -29.33 -13.99 6.33
C GLN A 7 -29.23 -12.86 5.28
N ARG A 8 -30.05 -11.80 5.38
CA ARG A 8 -29.98 -10.66 4.45
C ARG A 8 -28.71 -9.83 4.61
N VAL A 9 -28.31 -9.52 5.84
CA VAL A 9 -27.04 -8.79 6.12
C VAL A 9 -25.85 -9.60 5.65
N GLN A 10 -25.89 -10.93 5.84
CA GLN A 10 -24.85 -11.83 5.38
C GLN A 10 -24.80 -11.91 3.84
N ALA A 11 -25.93 -11.96 3.15
CA ALA A 11 -25.99 -11.96 1.68
C ALA A 11 -25.50 -10.64 1.04
N LEU A 12 -25.81 -9.48 1.64
CA LEU A 12 -25.31 -8.16 1.22
C LEU A 12 -23.80 -8.03 1.45
N SER A 13 -23.30 -8.54 2.58
CA SER A 13 -21.86 -8.68 2.78
C SER A 13 -21.26 -9.60 1.72
N GLU A 14 -21.83 -10.78 1.46
CA GLU A 14 -21.33 -11.74 0.46
C GLU A 14 -21.19 -11.14 -0.95
N GLN A 15 -22.07 -10.23 -1.38
CA GLN A 15 -21.95 -9.49 -2.64
C GLN A 15 -20.77 -8.50 -2.67
N LEU A 16 -20.37 -7.94 -1.53
CA LEU A 16 -19.18 -7.08 -1.35
C LEU A 16 -17.91 -7.86 -0.96
N VAL A 17 -18.04 -9.16 -0.66
CA VAL A 17 -17.04 -10.01 0.03
C VAL A 17 -16.47 -11.11 -0.86
N LYS A 18 -17.14 -11.46 -1.96
CA LYS A 18 -16.57 -12.32 -3.00
C LYS A 18 -15.89 -11.42 -4.03
N PRO A 19 -14.55 -11.28 -4.03
CA PRO A 19 -13.83 -10.79 -5.20
C PRO A 19 -14.42 -11.48 -6.42
N THR A 20 -14.70 -10.71 -7.47
CA THR A 20 -15.21 -11.23 -8.74
C THR A 20 -14.33 -12.37 -9.28
N THR A 21 -13.07 -12.47 -8.82
CA THR A 21 -12.13 -13.56 -9.10
C THR A 21 -11.25 -13.90 -7.88
N ARG A 22 -11.73 -14.71 -6.92
CA ARG A 22 -10.83 -15.31 -5.90
C ARG A 22 -9.83 -16.29 -6.51
N ASP A 23 -10.20 -16.91 -7.63
CA ASP A 23 -9.33 -17.72 -8.45
C ASP A 23 -9.06 -16.98 -9.76
N ALA A 24 -8.14 -16.02 -9.70
CA ALA A 24 -7.69 -15.29 -10.87
C ALA A 24 -6.70 -16.12 -11.73
N GLY A 25 -6.49 -17.40 -11.39
CA GLY A 25 -5.47 -18.27 -11.97
C GLY A 25 -4.06 -17.87 -11.55
N THR A 26 -3.08 -18.38 -12.29
CA THR A 26 -1.66 -18.08 -12.08
C THR A 26 -1.07 -17.33 -13.27
N PHE A 27 0.05 -16.66 -13.03
CA PHE A 27 0.99 -16.24 -14.05
C PHE A 27 2.32 -16.89 -13.70
N GLU A 28 2.84 -17.76 -14.58
CA GLU A 28 3.94 -18.66 -14.25
C GLU A 28 3.59 -19.47 -12.96
N ASP A 29 4.42 -19.36 -11.93
CA ASP A 29 4.32 -20.07 -10.65
C ASP A 29 3.64 -19.26 -9.53
N ILE A 30 3.21 -18.02 -9.81
CA ILE A 30 2.61 -17.14 -8.81
C ILE A 30 1.12 -16.88 -9.07
N PRO A 31 0.28 -16.71 -8.03
CA PRO A 31 -1.13 -16.37 -8.21
C PRO A 31 -1.27 -15.00 -8.86
N ARG A 32 -2.29 -14.82 -9.71
CA ARG A 32 -2.67 -13.50 -10.20
C ARG A 32 -3.30 -12.67 -9.08
N ILE A 33 -3.20 -11.34 -9.20
CA ILE A 33 -3.80 -10.42 -8.24
C ILE A 33 -5.34 -10.50 -8.37
N PRO A 34 -6.08 -10.79 -7.28
CA PRO A 34 -7.53 -10.75 -7.30
C PRO A 34 -8.02 -9.34 -7.61
N THR A 35 -8.87 -9.19 -8.62
CA THR A 35 -9.47 -7.88 -8.95
C THR A 35 -10.83 -7.76 -8.31
N ILE A 36 -11.09 -6.66 -7.62
CA ILE A 36 -12.37 -6.43 -6.93
C ILE A 36 -13.37 -5.58 -7.72
N ALA A 37 -12.88 -4.83 -8.72
CA ALA A 37 -13.70 -3.99 -9.57
C ALA A 37 -13.15 -3.94 -10.99
N GLY A 38 -13.99 -3.53 -11.94
CA GLY A 38 -13.62 -3.35 -13.34
C GLY A 38 -12.64 -2.19 -13.56
N ASP A 39 -12.46 -1.87 -14.84
CA ASP A 39 -11.64 -0.77 -15.31
C ASP A 39 -12.18 0.60 -14.92
N SER A 40 -11.26 1.56 -14.84
CA SER A 40 -11.62 2.98 -14.81
C SER A 40 -12.06 3.41 -16.22
N ASN A 41 -12.90 4.44 -16.33
CA ASN A 41 -13.35 4.98 -17.63
C ASN A 41 -12.23 5.61 -18.49
N GLY A 42 -10.99 5.66 -17.99
CA GLY A 42 -9.81 6.14 -18.68
C GLY A 42 -8.53 6.00 -17.83
N PRO A 43 -7.35 6.23 -18.43
CA PRO A 43 -6.08 6.17 -17.71
C PRO A 43 -5.95 7.31 -16.71
N ARG A 44 -5.68 6.97 -15.43
CA ARG A 44 -5.58 7.96 -14.34
C ARG A 44 -4.18 8.52 -14.09
N VAL A 45 -3.14 7.90 -14.66
CA VAL A 45 -1.74 8.28 -14.44
C VAL A 45 -0.95 8.31 -15.75
N LYS A 46 -1.63 8.68 -16.85
CA LYS A 46 -1.02 8.71 -18.19
C LYS A 46 0.28 9.51 -18.17
N GLY A 47 1.37 8.91 -18.62
CA GLY A 47 2.67 9.58 -18.74
C GLY A 47 3.46 9.72 -17.45
N LYS A 48 2.90 9.31 -16.29
CA LYS A 48 3.57 9.45 -14.98
C LYS A 48 4.63 8.37 -14.76
N VAL A 49 5.70 8.74 -14.07
CA VAL A 49 6.78 7.85 -13.63
C VAL A 49 6.61 7.54 -12.14
N VAL A 50 6.60 6.25 -11.81
CA VAL A 50 6.22 5.74 -10.50
C VAL A 50 7.35 4.92 -9.89
N ILE A 51 7.68 5.18 -8.62
CA ILE A 51 8.55 4.31 -7.82
C ILE A 51 7.71 3.63 -6.72
N ILE A 52 7.88 2.32 -6.55
CA ILE A 52 7.16 1.55 -5.53
C ILE A 52 8.16 0.66 -4.78
N THR A 53 8.22 0.78 -3.45
CA THR A 53 9.01 -0.12 -2.59
C THR A 53 8.16 -1.26 -2.02
N GLY A 54 8.77 -2.41 -1.71
CA GLY A 54 8.06 -3.56 -1.14
C GLY A 54 7.21 -4.30 -2.19
N THR A 55 7.78 -4.56 -3.36
CA THR A 55 7.09 -5.12 -4.53
C THR A 55 7.30 -6.62 -4.73
N ASN A 56 8.14 -7.29 -3.93
CA ASN A 56 8.51 -8.69 -4.16
C ASN A 56 7.42 -9.70 -3.79
N SER A 57 6.48 -9.36 -2.90
CA SER A 57 5.44 -10.31 -2.47
C SER A 57 4.43 -10.63 -3.60
N PRO A 58 4.19 -11.92 -3.93
CA PRO A 58 3.22 -12.30 -4.95
C PRO A 58 1.80 -11.80 -4.67
N ILE A 59 1.37 -11.76 -3.42
CA ILE A 59 0.02 -11.29 -3.06
C ILE A 59 0.08 -9.93 -2.34
N GLY A 60 1.16 -9.18 -2.54
CA GLY A 60 1.44 -7.93 -1.82
C GLY A 60 0.75 -6.69 -2.40
N ILE A 61 0.58 -5.68 -1.54
CA ILE A 61 0.06 -4.36 -1.92
C ILE A 61 0.96 -3.70 -2.98
N GLY A 62 2.30 -3.78 -2.82
CA GLY A 62 3.24 -3.20 -3.79
C GLY A 62 3.06 -3.75 -5.21
N ARG A 63 2.95 -5.08 -5.36
CA ARG A 63 2.67 -5.73 -6.66
C ARG A 63 1.31 -5.28 -7.20
N ALA A 64 0.25 -5.32 -6.38
CA ALA A 64 -1.08 -4.88 -6.80
C ALA A 64 -1.10 -3.41 -7.26
N SER A 65 -0.39 -2.53 -6.56
CA SER A 65 -0.23 -1.12 -6.94
C SER A 65 0.53 -0.96 -8.25
N ALA A 66 1.60 -1.72 -8.50
CA ALA A 66 2.29 -1.70 -9.79
C ALA A 66 1.35 -2.05 -10.95
N HIS A 67 0.53 -3.09 -10.80
CA HIS A 67 -0.49 -3.44 -11.79
C HIS A 67 -1.53 -2.33 -11.97
N GLN A 68 -1.98 -1.71 -10.88
CA GLN A 68 -2.94 -0.59 -10.97
C GLN A 68 -2.36 0.63 -11.68
N PHE A 69 -1.11 1.00 -11.42
CA PHE A 69 -0.45 2.10 -12.13
C PHE A 69 -0.21 1.76 -13.61
N ALA A 70 0.24 0.55 -13.93
CA ALA A 70 0.46 0.11 -15.30
C ALA A 70 -0.84 0.10 -16.11
N ARG A 71 -1.88 -0.50 -15.55
CA ARG A 71 -3.25 -0.55 -16.12
C ARG A 71 -3.83 0.84 -16.39
N ASN A 72 -3.37 1.87 -15.66
CA ASN A 72 -3.86 3.24 -15.77
C ASN A 72 -2.88 4.18 -16.50
N GLY A 73 -1.97 3.62 -17.31
CA GLY A 73 -1.20 4.35 -18.32
C GLY A 73 0.09 4.98 -17.80
N ALA A 74 0.65 4.51 -16.67
CA ALA A 74 1.96 4.95 -16.23
C ALA A 74 2.99 4.81 -17.36
N LYS A 75 3.88 5.79 -17.51
CA LYS A 75 4.98 5.73 -18.48
C LYS A 75 6.01 4.68 -18.08
N ALA A 76 6.41 4.74 -16.81
CA ALA A 76 7.41 3.84 -16.25
C ALA A 76 7.14 3.53 -14.78
N ILE A 77 7.48 2.32 -14.36
CA ILE A 77 7.33 1.84 -12.99
C ILE A 77 8.63 1.18 -12.51
N PHE A 78 9.16 1.68 -11.40
CA PHE A 78 10.24 1.03 -10.66
C PHE A 78 9.65 0.08 -9.61
N LEU A 79 9.91 -1.22 -9.81
CA LEU A 79 9.65 -2.28 -8.84
C LEU A 79 10.88 -2.43 -7.94
N CYS A 80 10.78 -1.90 -6.73
CA CYS A 80 11.87 -1.90 -5.77
C CYS A 80 11.56 -2.82 -4.59
N ASP A 81 12.54 -3.63 -4.18
CA ASP A 81 12.44 -4.46 -2.98
C ASP A 81 13.83 -4.87 -2.47
N TYR A 82 13.91 -5.29 -1.21
CA TYR A 82 15.12 -5.83 -0.61
C TYR A 82 15.47 -7.20 -1.22
N SER A 83 14.44 -7.98 -1.58
CA SER A 83 14.57 -9.29 -2.23
C SER A 83 14.12 -9.24 -3.68
N THR A 84 14.80 -9.95 -4.57
CA THR A 84 14.52 -9.93 -6.02
C THR A 84 13.73 -11.13 -6.52
N THR A 85 13.43 -12.11 -5.66
CA THR A 85 12.87 -13.44 -6.00
C THR A 85 11.76 -13.44 -7.05
N HIS A 86 10.82 -12.49 -6.99
CA HIS A 86 9.68 -12.41 -7.91
C HIS A 86 9.65 -11.12 -8.74
N LEU A 87 10.64 -10.22 -8.60
CA LEU A 87 10.60 -8.94 -9.30
C LEU A 87 10.59 -9.11 -10.82
N ASP A 88 11.39 -10.04 -11.34
CA ASP A 88 11.43 -10.32 -12.78
C ASP A 88 10.14 -10.98 -13.28
N THR A 89 9.51 -11.85 -12.47
CA THR A 89 8.21 -12.43 -12.80
C THR A 89 7.12 -11.36 -12.85
N HIS A 90 7.09 -10.45 -11.87
CA HIS A 90 6.16 -9.31 -11.88
C HIS A 90 6.37 -8.41 -13.09
N LYS A 91 7.62 -8.15 -13.46
CA LYS A 91 7.95 -7.38 -14.68
C LYS A 91 7.43 -8.06 -15.94
N ARG A 92 7.65 -9.37 -16.10
CA ARG A 92 7.14 -10.12 -17.27
C ARG A 92 5.62 -10.09 -17.32
N GLU A 93 4.93 -10.23 -16.19
CA GLU A 93 3.47 -10.16 -16.17
C GLU A 93 2.98 -8.76 -16.58
N ILE A 94 3.51 -7.70 -15.97
CA ILE A 94 3.13 -6.31 -16.30
C ILE A 94 3.41 -6.03 -17.78
N ALA A 95 4.58 -6.39 -18.31
CA ALA A 95 4.92 -6.20 -19.71
C ALA A 95 4.01 -6.98 -20.67
N SER A 96 3.56 -8.19 -20.28
CA SER A 96 2.63 -8.98 -21.09
C SER A 96 1.23 -8.38 -21.17
N LEU A 97 0.79 -7.67 -20.11
CA LEU A 97 -0.55 -7.08 -20.01
C LEU A 97 -0.57 -5.61 -20.49
N TYR A 98 0.53 -4.89 -20.32
CA TYR A 98 0.65 -3.45 -20.52
C TYR A 98 1.97 -3.14 -21.26
N PRO A 99 2.10 -3.52 -22.54
CA PRO A 99 3.37 -3.45 -23.27
C PRO A 99 3.91 -2.03 -23.45
N ASP A 100 3.06 -1.01 -23.34
CA ASP A 100 3.45 0.40 -23.44
C ASP A 100 4.06 0.96 -22.13
N VAL A 101 4.10 0.17 -21.06
CA VAL A 101 4.61 0.58 -19.75
C VAL A 101 6.03 0.06 -19.57
N GLU A 102 6.99 0.96 -19.35
CA GLU A 102 8.36 0.55 -19.03
C GLU A 102 8.46 0.07 -17.58
N VAL A 103 9.11 -1.08 -17.34
CA VAL A 103 9.25 -1.65 -16.00
C VAL A 103 10.72 -1.87 -15.64
N GLN A 104 11.13 -1.21 -14.55
CA GLN A 104 12.49 -1.27 -14.00
C GLN A 104 12.49 -2.05 -12.68
N CYS A 105 13.20 -3.17 -12.60
CA CYS A 105 13.35 -3.93 -11.34
C CYS A 105 14.65 -3.56 -10.66
N ARG A 106 14.61 -3.20 -9.37
CA ARG A 106 15.81 -2.82 -8.63
C ARG A 106 15.81 -3.46 -7.25
N GLN A 107 16.91 -4.11 -6.90
CA GLN A 107 17.20 -4.47 -5.51
C GLN A 107 17.60 -3.21 -4.75
N MET A 108 16.95 -2.97 -3.62
CA MET A 108 17.29 -1.88 -2.72
C MET A 108 16.79 -2.12 -1.29
N ASP A 109 17.51 -1.61 -0.31
CA ASP A 109 17.00 -1.45 1.04
C ASP A 109 16.31 -0.08 1.19
N ALA A 110 15.01 -0.08 1.41
CA ALA A 110 14.25 1.16 1.59
C ALA A 110 14.66 1.95 2.83
N GLY A 111 15.29 1.31 3.83
CA GLY A 111 15.87 1.96 5.01
C GLY A 111 17.31 2.46 4.80
N SER A 112 17.88 2.31 3.61
CA SER A 112 19.21 2.83 3.24
C SER A 112 19.05 4.14 2.45
N GLU A 113 19.65 5.21 2.95
CA GLU A 113 19.58 6.52 2.29
C GLU A 113 20.23 6.52 0.91
N ASP A 114 21.39 5.87 0.78
CA ASP A 114 22.13 5.80 -0.50
C ASP A 114 21.33 5.08 -1.58
N ASP A 115 20.63 4.00 -1.20
CA ASP A 115 19.77 3.26 -2.13
C ASP A 115 18.57 4.10 -2.57
N VAL A 116 17.87 4.74 -1.63
CA VAL A 116 16.72 5.60 -1.96
C VAL A 116 17.16 6.77 -2.85
N LYS A 117 18.29 7.40 -2.53
CA LYS A 117 18.90 8.46 -3.33
C LYS A 117 19.20 7.97 -4.74
N ARG A 118 19.87 6.83 -4.87
CA ARG A 118 20.27 6.23 -6.15
C ARG A 118 19.08 5.94 -7.06
N ILE A 119 18.00 5.36 -6.53
CA ILE A 119 16.80 5.07 -7.34
C ILE A 119 16.12 6.36 -7.83
N VAL A 120 16.06 7.40 -7.01
CA VAL A 120 15.53 8.69 -7.46
C VAL A 120 16.42 9.31 -8.53
N ASP A 121 17.74 9.29 -8.35
CA ASP A 121 18.68 9.84 -9.35
C ASP A 121 18.59 9.08 -10.68
N GLU A 122 18.45 7.75 -10.63
CA GLU A 122 18.25 6.90 -11.80
C GLU A 122 16.92 7.21 -12.51
N CYS A 123 15.83 7.38 -11.76
CA CYS A 123 14.53 7.78 -12.29
C CYS A 123 14.61 9.10 -13.06
N LEU A 124 15.28 10.11 -12.49
CA LEU A 124 15.50 11.39 -13.15
C LEU A 124 16.38 11.24 -14.40
N SER A 125 17.44 10.43 -14.32
CA SER A 125 18.34 10.21 -15.46
C SER A 125 17.64 9.54 -16.65
N LEU A 126 16.75 8.57 -16.39
CA LEU A 126 16.06 7.82 -17.44
C LEU A 126 14.88 8.58 -18.01
N TYR A 127 14.12 9.28 -17.16
CA TYR A 127 12.81 9.79 -17.54
C TYR A 127 12.65 11.31 -17.42
N GLY A 128 13.63 12.01 -16.84
CA GLY A 128 13.61 13.46 -16.63
C GLY A 128 12.61 13.93 -15.57
N GLN A 129 11.87 13.00 -14.94
CA GLN A 129 10.85 13.32 -13.94
C GLN A 129 10.60 12.16 -12.98
N LEU A 130 10.04 12.50 -11.83
CA LEU A 130 9.41 11.59 -10.88
C LEU A 130 8.05 12.17 -10.50
N ASP A 131 6.99 11.36 -10.57
CA ASP A 131 5.61 11.83 -10.35
C ASP A 131 4.96 11.19 -9.13
N VAL A 132 5.23 9.91 -8.89
CA VAL A 132 4.67 9.17 -7.74
C VAL A 132 5.76 8.38 -7.04
N PHE A 133 5.84 8.49 -5.72
CA PHE A 133 6.65 7.61 -4.89
C PHE A 133 5.79 6.94 -3.83
N PHE A 134 5.49 5.66 -4.03
CA PHE A 134 4.77 4.84 -3.07
C PHE A 134 5.76 4.07 -2.16
N ALA A 135 6.01 4.64 -0.98
CA ALA A 135 6.81 4.05 0.08
C ALA A 135 6.00 2.96 0.81
N ASN A 136 5.97 1.77 0.23
CA ASN A 136 5.14 0.65 0.67
C ASN A 136 5.92 -0.44 1.44
N ALA A 137 7.24 -0.48 1.34
CA ALA A 137 8.05 -1.42 2.12
C ALA A 137 7.73 -1.35 3.62
N GLY A 138 7.65 -2.52 4.25
CA GLY A 138 7.41 -2.62 5.69
C GLY A 138 7.45 -4.04 6.20
N VAL A 139 7.65 -4.19 7.51
CA VAL A 139 7.76 -5.45 8.23
C VAL A 139 6.98 -5.42 9.54
N SER A 140 6.60 -6.60 10.01
CA SER A 140 6.08 -6.85 11.35
C SER A 140 6.84 -8.04 11.91
N LEU A 141 7.72 -7.78 12.89
CA LEU A 141 8.69 -8.78 13.38
C LEU A 141 8.36 -9.27 14.80
N THR A 142 7.77 -8.41 15.63
CA THR A 142 7.55 -8.71 17.04
C THR A 142 6.33 -9.60 17.27
N THR A 143 6.57 -10.74 17.92
CA THR A 143 5.53 -11.68 18.37
C THR A 143 5.53 -11.88 19.90
N THR A 144 6.36 -11.13 20.63
CA THR A 144 6.53 -11.22 22.09
C THR A 144 5.76 -10.12 22.82
N ARG A 145 5.65 -10.26 24.14
CA ARG A 145 5.07 -9.20 25.00
C ARG A 145 6.02 -8.01 25.09
N VAL A 146 5.48 -6.84 25.43
CA VAL A 146 6.27 -5.62 25.59
C VAL A 146 7.41 -5.75 26.62
N THR A 147 7.21 -6.56 27.67
CA THR A 147 8.21 -6.84 28.72
C THR A 147 9.35 -7.75 28.25
N GLU A 148 9.19 -8.38 27.09
CA GLU A 148 10.12 -9.33 26.47
C GLU A 148 10.60 -8.80 25.11
N SER A 149 10.21 -7.58 24.73
CA SER A 149 10.59 -6.97 23.45
C SER A 149 12.04 -6.51 23.49
N SER A 150 12.73 -6.67 22.37
CA SER A 150 14.11 -6.20 22.19
C SER A 150 14.14 -4.78 21.62
N ALA A 151 15.01 -3.93 22.17
CA ALA A 151 15.29 -2.61 21.62
C ALA A 151 15.83 -2.69 20.18
N ASP A 152 16.64 -3.71 19.86
CA ASP A 152 17.18 -3.90 18.51
C ASP A 152 16.09 -4.23 17.51
N VAL A 153 15.16 -5.12 17.88
CA VAL A 153 13.99 -5.46 17.03
C VAL A 153 13.10 -4.22 16.85
N PHE A 154 12.88 -3.45 17.91
CA PHE A 154 12.15 -2.19 17.84
C PHE A 154 12.80 -1.24 16.81
N MET A 155 14.11 -1.04 16.89
CA MET A 155 14.84 -0.16 15.99
C MET A 155 14.89 -0.69 14.56
N GLN A 156 14.94 -2.01 14.36
CA GLN A 156 14.84 -2.62 13.03
C GLN A 156 13.48 -2.36 12.38
N VAL A 157 12.39 -2.47 13.14
CA VAL A 157 11.04 -2.14 12.67
C VAL A 157 10.92 -0.65 12.36
N MET A 158 11.43 0.23 13.23
CA MET A 158 11.45 1.68 12.98
C MET A 158 12.26 2.05 11.73
N ARG A 159 13.43 1.46 11.54
CA ARG A 159 14.28 1.67 10.35
C ARG A 159 13.53 1.28 9.08
N THR A 160 12.88 0.12 9.08
CA THR A 160 12.23 -0.39 7.87
C THR A 160 10.91 0.31 7.57
N ASN A 161 10.12 0.64 8.60
CA ASN A 161 8.76 1.16 8.41
C ASN A 161 8.67 2.69 8.42
N ALA A 162 9.46 3.37 9.27
CA ALA A 162 9.35 4.81 9.47
C ALA A 162 10.49 5.56 8.76
N LEU A 163 11.75 5.16 8.98
CA LEU A 163 12.88 5.82 8.32
C LEU A 163 12.78 5.69 6.79
N SER A 164 12.40 4.53 6.26
CA SER A 164 12.23 4.35 4.81
C SER A 164 11.24 5.33 4.19
N VAL A 165 10.15 5.65 4.90
CA VAL A 165 9.15 6.62 4.45
C VAL A 165 9.69 8.04 4.53
N PHE A 166 10.41 8.37 5.61
CA PHE A 166 11.10 9.67 5.70
C PHE A 166 12.09 9.87 4.54
N LEU A 167 12.90 8.85 4.22
CA LEU A 167 13.84 8.89 3.11
C LEU A 167 13.12 9.04 1.77
N ALA A 168 12.00 8.34 1.60
CA ALA A 168 11.15 8.49 0.41
C ALA A 168 10.59 9.91 0.27
N VAL A 169 10.16 10.54 1.36
CA VAL A 169 9.78 11.96 1.34
C VAL A 169 10.96 12.84 0.95
N LYS A 170 12.09 12.72 1.65
CA LYS A 170 13.28 13.55 1.45
C LYS A 170 13.77 13.51 0.00
N HIS A 171 14.06 12.32 -0.51
CA HIS A 171 14.62 12.16 -1.86
C HIS A 171 13.55 12.20 -2.93
N GLY A 172 12.35 11.66 -2.67
CA GLY A 172 11.22 11.75 -3.58
C GLY A 172 10.82 13.19 -3.86
N ALA A 173 10.68 14.02 -2.83
CA ALA A 173 10.39 15.43 -3.00
C ALA A 173 11.49 16.14 -3.80
N ARG A 174 12.77 15.86 -3.50
CA ARG A 174 13.91 16.37 -4.30
C ARG A 174 13.78 16.00 -5.78
N GLY A 175 13.41 14.78 -6.11
CA GLY A 175 13.16 14.38 -7.50
C GLY A 175 11.93 15.03 -8.10
N MET A 176 10.85 15.19 -7.32
CA MET A 176 9.60 15.80 -7.75
C MET A 176 9.69 17.32 -7.96
N LEU A 177 10.69 17.98 -7.36
CA LEU A 177 11.03 19.38 -7.58
C LEU A 177 11.66 19.65 -8.96
N VAL A 178 12.26 18.62 -9.58
CA VAL A 178 12.86 18.76 -10.91
C VAL A 178 11.75 18.94 -11.95
N THR A 179 11.93 19.96 -12.80
CA THR A 179 11.04 20.28 -13.90
C THR A 179 11.63 19.82 -15.24
N SER A 180 10.77 19.60 -16.21
CA SER A 180 11.10 19.22 -17.59
C SER A 180 10.04 19.75 -18.55
N ASP A 181 10.20 19.57 -19.85
CA ASP A 181 9.18 19.94 -20.84
C ASP A 181 7.85 19.21 -20.60
N ALA A 182 7.91 17.96 -20.12
CA ALA A 182 6.74 17.16 -19.76
C ALA A 182 6.18 17.51 -18.36
N LYS A 183 6.96 18.18 -17.53
CA LYS A 183 6.62 18.55 -16.15
C LYS A 183 7.12 19.97 -15.84
N PRO A 184 6.44 21.02 -16.35
CA PRO A 184 6.94 22.39 -16.28
C PRO A 184 6.96 23.00 -14.87
N TYR A 185 6.26 22.39 -13.90
CA TYR A 185 6.19 22.87 -12.52
C TYR A 185 6.46 21.75 -11.50
N PRO A 186 7.08 22.07 -10.35
CA PRO A 186 7.24 21.13 -9.24
C PRO A 186 5.90 20.53 -8.81
N SER A 187 5.79 19.21 -8.86
CA SER A 187 4.54 18.49 -8.58
C SER A 187 4.80 17.02 -8.27
N GLY A 188 3.88 16.34 -7.60
CA GLY A 188 3.97 14.89 -7.41
C GLY A 188 3.16 14.38 -6.23
N SER A 189 3.22 13.07 -5.99
CA SER A 189 2.53 12.41 -4.89
C SER A 189 3.43 11.41 -4.19
N ILE A 190 3.67 11.63 -2.90
CA ILE A 190 4.39 10.73 -2.02
C ILE A 190 3.37 10.06 -1.11
N ILE A 191 3.36 8.72 -1.14
CA ILE A 191 2.38 7.91 -0.44
C ILE A 191 3.13 7.00 0.53
N GLY A 192 2.84 7.11 1.83
CA GLY A 192 3.39 6.21 2.85
C GLY A 192 2.41 5.11 3.22
N THR A 193 2.89 3.89 3.37
CA THR A 193 2.07 2.80 3.94
C THR A 193 2.16 2.80 5.47
N ALA A 194 1.15 3.39 6.10
CA ALA A 194 0.90 3.32 7.54
C ALA A 194 0.15 2.01 7.90
N SER A 195 -0.83 2.08 8.80
CA SER A 195 -1.75 1.00 9.16
C SER A 195 -2.88 1.54 10.04
N SER A 196 -3.99 0.81 10.16
CA SER A 196 -4.94 1.03 11.25
C SER A 196 -4.28 1.01 12.64
N ALA A 197 -3.17 0.27 12.80
CA ALA A 197 -2.34 0.28 14.01
C ALA A 197 -1.66 1.62 14.32
N GLY A 198 -1.46 2.47 13.31
CA GLY A 198 -0.99 3.84 13.51
C GLY A 198 -2.11 4.81 13.93
N LEU A 199 -3.37 4.46 13.67
CA LEU A 199 -4.55 5.29 13.99
C LEU A 199 -5.19 4.96 15.34
N ARG A 200 -5.18 3.68 15.70
CA ARG A 200 -5.85 3.14 16.90
C ARG A 200 -4.97 2.07 17.53
N SER A 201 -4.99 2.00 18.86
CA SER A 201 -4.31 0.95 19.61
C SER A 201 -4.89 -0.44 19.33
N ASN A 202 -4.14 -1.49 19.67
CA ASN A 202 -4.55 -2.90 19.58
C ASN A 202 -4.68 -3.49 18.16
N ALA A 203 -4.15 -2.83 17.13
CA ALA A 203 -4.09 -3.37 15.77
C ALA A 203 -2.68 -3.85 15.33
N GLY A 204 -1.72 -3.92 16.27
CA GLY A 204 -0.37 -4.45 16.06
C GLY A 204 0.48 -4.41 17.33
N ALA A 205 1.67 -5.01 17.28
CA ALA A 205 2.67 -4.89 18.35
C ALA A 205 3.11 -3.43 18.56
N THR A 206 3.73 -3.13 19.71
CA THR A 206 4.07 -1.75 20.12
C THR A 206 5.00 -1.06 19.12
N ASP A 207 6.06 -1.73 18.70
CA ASP A 207 7.04 -1.27 17.70
C ASP A 207 6.39 -1.00 16.34
N TYR A 208 5.57 -1.94 15.87
CA TYR A 208 4.84 -1.80 14.61
C TYR A 208 3.89 -0.61 14.67
N SER A 209 3.06 -0.52 15.71
CA SER A 209 2.10 0.57 15.89
C SER A 209 2.79 1.93 15.99
N ALA A 210 3.88 2.03 16.76
CA ALA A 210 4.71 3.24 16.85
C ALA A 210 5.28 3.63 15.49
N SER A 211 5.84 2.67 14.74
CA SER A 211 6.39 2.93 13.41
C SER A 211 5.32 3.41 12.42
N LYS A 212 4.10 2.86 12.47
CA LYS A 212 3.00 3.25 11.58
C LYS A 212 2.36 4.59 11.99
N ALA A 213 2.38 4.94 13.28
CA ALA A 213 2.03 6.29 13.75
C ALA A 213 3.08 7.33 13.28
N ALA A 214 4.36 6.97 13.32
CA ALA A 214 5.43 7.82 12.80
C ALA A 214 5.25 8.12 11.30
N VAL A 215 4.85 7.13 10.48
CA VAL A 215 4.52 7.36 9.06
C VAL A 215 3.44 8.43 8.87
N ILE A 216 2.38 8.39 9.67
CA ILE A 216 1.30 9.39 9.61
C ILE A 216 1.84 10.78 9.93
N SER A 217 2.61 10.89 11.01
CA SER A 217 3.22 12.16 11.43
C SER A 217 4.21 12.70 10.39
N ILE A 218 5.04 11.84 9.79
CA ILE A 218 5.96 12.21 8.70
C ILE A 218 5.17 12.83 7.54
N MET A 219 4.08 12.19 7.08
CA MET A 219 3.28 12.70 5.96
C MET A 219 2.63 14.05 6.28
N GLN A 220 2.06 14.18 7.48
CA GLN A 220 1.41 15.41 7.94
C GLN A 220 2.40 16.57 8.10
N THR A 221 3.58 16.32 8.64
CA THR A 221 4.57 17.39 8.84
C THR A 221 5.26 17.77 7.53
N SER A 222 5.51 16.80 6.66
CA SER A 222 6.19 17.03 5.38
C SER A 222 5.35 17.83 4.39
N CYS A 223 4.02 17.69 4.40
CA CYS A 223 3.17 18.47 3.51
C CYS A 223 3.27 19.99 3.76
N TYR A 224 3.48 20.42 5.01
CA TYR A 224 3.71 21.83 5.34
C TYR A 224 5.10 22.31 4.90
N GLN A 225 6.12 21.45 4.98
CA GLN A 225 7.48 21.79 4.53
C GLN A 225 7.57 21.89 3.00
N LEU A 226 6.63 21.29 2.27
CA LEU A 226 6.52 21.35 0.81
C LEU A 226 5.49 22.40 0.34
N ALA A 227 5.05 23.30 1.22
CA ALA A 227 4.14 24.38 0.86
C ALA A 227 4.70 25.23 -0.29
N GLY A 228 3.81 25.66 -1.20
CA GLY A 228 4.19 26.39 -2.41
C GLY A 228 4.63 25.49 -3.57
N THR A 229 4.84 24.20 -3.33
CA THR A 229 4.93 23.18 -4.39
C THR A 229 3.58 22.50 -4.59
N ALA A 230 3.41 21.76 -5.68
CA ALA A 230 2.28 20.85 -5.88
C ALA A 230 2.61 19.40 -5.48
N ILE A 231 3.55 19.20 -4.55
CA ILE A 231 3.93 17.88 -4.04
C ILE A 231 3.06 17.53 -2.84
N ARG A 232 2.31 16.43 -2.94
CA ARG A 232 1.39 15.96 -1.90
C ARG A 232 2.00 14.80 -1.13
N CYS A 233 1.78 14.77 0.19
CA CYS A 233 2.23 13.70 1.09
C CYS A 233 1.02 13.12 1.81
N ASN A 234 0.70 11.84 1.61
CA ASN A 234 -0.43 11.18 2.28
C ASN A 234 -0.05 9.80 2.80
N ALA A 235 -0.74 9.35 3.85
CA ALA A 235 -0.60 8.02 4.40
C ALA A 235 -1.84 7.16 4.05
N ILE A 236 -1.61 5.92 3.60
CA ILE A 236 -2.66 4.89 3.53
C ILE A 236 -2.56 4.06 4.80
N CYS A 237 -3.69 3.79 5.46
CA CYS A 237 -3.78 3.05 6.71
C CYS A 237 -4.59 1.75 6.50
N PRO A 238 -3.99 0.68 5.94
CA PRO A 238 -4.68 -0.59 5.75
C PRO A 238 -5.06 -1.26 7.07
N GLY A 239 -6.20 -1.95 7.06
CA GLY A 239 -6.58 -2.94 8.09
C GLY A 239 -5.93 -4.30 7.84
N ILE A 240 -6.67 -5.38 8.14
CA ILE A 240 -6.23 -6.74 7.81
C ILE A 240 -6.42 -7.01 6.31
N ILE A 241 -5.31 -7.17 5.60
CA ILE A 241 -5.27 -7.47 4.16
C ILE A 241 -4.62 -8.83 3.99
N GLU A 242 -5.12 -9.69 3.11
CA GLU A 242 -4.46 -10.93 2.74
C GLU A 242 -3.25 -10.65 1.85
N THR A 243 -2.05 -10.78 2.42
CA THR A 243 -0.77 -10.52 1.76
C THR A 243 0.29 -11.51 2.26
N GLY A 244 1.51 -11.46 1.73
CA GLY A 244 2.62 -12.28 2.23
C GLY A 244 2.84 -12.12 3.73
N MET A 245 2.75 -10.87 4.24
CA MET A 245 2.94 -10.55 5.66
C MET A 245 1.90 -11.20 6.60
N THR A 246 0.67 -11.34 6.14
CA THR A 246 -0.46 -11.85 6.95
C THR A 246 -0.85 -13.29 6.58
N SER A 247 -0.20 -13.88 5.59
CA SER A 247 -0.49 -15.21 5.04
C SER A 247 -0.56 -16.31 6.11
N ALA A 248 0.30 -16.26 7.12
CA ALA A 248 0.28 -17.21 8.24
C ALA A 248 -1.01 -17.14 9.06
N VAL A 249 -1.56 -15.94 9.28
CA VAL A 249 -2.84 -15.74 9.99
C VAL A 249 -3.98 -16.35 9.19
N TYR A 250 -4.03 -16.11 7.88
CA TYR A 250 -5.04 -16.66 6.99
C TYR A 250 -4.93 -18.19 6.87
N THR A 251 -3.72 -18.72 6.70
CA THR A 251 -3.45 -20.16 6.62
C THR A 251 -3.89 -20.87 7.90
N ALA A 252 -3.50 -20.35 9.07
CA ALA A 252 -3.91 -20.92 10.35
C ALA A 252 -5.44 -20.82 10.56
N ALA A 253 -6.07 -19.73 10.12
CA ALA A 253 -7.53 -19.58 10.21
C ALA A 253 -8.26 -20.58 9.30
N ARG A 254 -7.76 -20.84 8.08
CA ARG A 254 -8.29 -21.84 7.14
C ARG A 254 -8.16 -23.25 7.71
N ALA A 255 -6.98 -23.62 8.19
CA ALA A 255 -6.74 -24.93 8.81
C ALA A 255 -7.69 -25.21 9.99
N ARG A 256 -8.08 -24.18 10.74
CA ARG A 256 -9.04 -24.28 11.85
C ARG A 256 -10.51 -24.12 11.44
N GLY A 257 -10.83 -23.88 10.16
CA GLY A 257 -12.20 -23.57 9.72
C GLY A 257 -12.76 -22.24 10.26
N THR A 258 -11.87 -21.31 10.65
CA THR A 258 -12.20 -20.02 11.27
C THR A 258 -11.93 -18.81 10.38
N GLU A 259 -11.65 -18.99 9.09
CA GLU A 259 -11.35 -17.88 8.16
C GLU A 259 -12.43 -16.78 8.18
N LYS A 260 -13.71 -17.16 8.30
CA LYS A 260 -14.84 -16.22 8.46
C LYS A 260 -14.76 -15.29 9.68
N LYS A 261 -13.86 -15.55 10.63
CA LYS A 261 -13.61 -14.70 11.80
C LYS A 261 -12.60 -13.58 11.50
N ILE A 262 -11.87 -13.65 10.39
CA ILE A 262 -10.93 -12.59 10.00
C ILE A 262 -11.73 -11.34 9.62
N GLY A 263 -11.44 -10.23 10.30
CA GLY A 263 -12.16 -8.98 10.10
C GLY A 263 -13.59 -8.98 10.66
N GLN A 264 -13.96 -9.94 11.52
CA GLN A 264 -15.30 -10.01 12.14
C GLN A 264 -15.67 -8.76 12.95
N ILE A 265 -14.67 -8.00 13.41
CA ILE A 265 -14.86 -6.74 14.14
C ILE A 265 -14.88 -5.51 13.22
N ASN A 266 -14.56 -5.69 11.94
CA ASN A 266 -14.70 -4.64 10.95
C ASN A 266 -16.19 -4.54 10.60
N PRO A 267 -16.76 -3.33 10.44
CA PRO A 267 -18.12 -3.16 9.90
C PRO A 267 -18.39 -3.91 8.59
N LEU A 268 -17.38 -4.06 7.71
CA LEU A 268 -17.51 -4.88 6.49
C LEU A 268 -17.40 -6.40 6.72
N GLY A 269 -17.12 -6.85 7.94
CA GLY A 269 -17.13 -8.27 8.33
C GLY A 269 -16.07 -9.16 7.68
N ARG A 270 -15.04 -8.58 7.04
CA ARG A 270 -13.99 -9.32 6.32
C ARG A 270 -12.63 -8.63 6.35
N GLY A 271 -11.59 -9.38 6.01
CA GLY A 271 -10.34 -8.82 5.51
C GLY A 271 -10.43 -8.39 4.04
N ALA A 272 -9.50 -7.54 3.63
CA ALA A 272 -9.41 -7.05 2.25
C ALA A 272 -8.32 -7.79 1.46
N VAL A 273 -8.30 -7.56 0.15
CA VAL A 273 -7.23 -8.01 -0.76
C VAL A 273 -6.35 -6.83 -1.17
N ALA A 274 -5.15 -7.11 -1.67
CA ALA A 274 -4.18 -6.10 -2.07
C ALA A 274 -4.73 -5.07 -3.08
N ASP A 275 -5.60 -5.50 -4.00
CA ASP A 275 -6.22 -4.65 -5.03
C ASP A 275 -7.04 -3.49 -4.45
N GLU A 276 -7.72 -3.71 -3.32
CA GLU A 276 -8.53 -2.66 -2.67
C GLU A 276 -7.65 -1.52 -2.14
N VAL A 277 -6.48 -1.85 -1.59
CA VAL A 277 -5.49 -0.86 -1.13
C VAL A 277 -4.79 -0.21 -2.32
N ALA A 278 -4.46 -0.99 -3.35
CA ALA A 278 -3.80 -0.52 -4.55
C ALA A 278 -4.61 0.54 -5.30
N ARG A 279 -5.95 0.43 -5.32
CA ARG A 279 -6.84 1.44 -5.92
C ARG A 279 -6.82 2.77 -5.16
N VAL A 280 -6.66 2.74 -3.84
CA VAL A 280 -6.48 3.97 -3.05
C VAL A 280 -5.10 4.58 -3.33
N ALA A 281 -4.05 3.75 -3.47
CA ALA A 281 -2.73 4.23 -3.89
C ALA A 281 -2.78 4.87 -5.29
N LEU A 282 -3.50 4.27 -6.24
CA LEU A 282 -3.73 4.83 -7.57
C LEU A 282 -4.43 6.21 -7.49
N PHE A 283 -5.54 6.31 -6.73
CA PHE A 283 -6.25 7.57 -6.53
C PHE A 283 -5.31 8.63 -5.93
N LEU A 284 -4.59 8.30 -4.86
CA LEU A 284 -3.67 9.23 -4.23
C LEU A 284 -2.50 9.62 -5.14
N GLY A 285 -2.09 8.76 -6.07
CA GLY A 285 -1.05 9.04 -7.07
C GLY A 285 -1.52 9.82 -8.30
N SER A 286 -2.84 9.88 -8.54
CA SER A 286 -3.43 10.58 -9.68
C SER A 286 -3.71 12.06 -9.38
N ASP A 287 -4.15 12.79 -10.40
CA ASP A 287 -4.56 14.19 -10.27
C ASP A 287 -5.95 14.35 -9.64
N GLU A 288 -6.72 13.26 -9.54
CA GLU A 288 -8.02 13.24 -8.85
C GLU A 288 -7.88 13.53 -7.34
N ALA A 289 -6.70 13.25 -6.77
CA ALA A 289 -6.35 13.58 -5.40
C ALA A 289 -5.63 14.94 -5.26
N SER A 290 -5.74 15.84 -6.25
CA SER A 290 -5.02 17.13 -6.28
C SER A 290 -5.21 18.00 -5.04
N TYR A 291 -6.32 17.83 -4.30
CA TYR A 291 -6.58 18.56 -3.05
C TYR A 291 -6.52 17.69 -1.78
N VAL A 292 -5.96 16.49 -1.89
CA VAL A 292 -5.75 15.57 -0.76
C VAL A 292 -4.27 15.63 -0.37
N ASN A 293 -3.99 16.26 0.78
CA ASN A 293 -2.63 16.45 1.27
C ASN A 293 -2.58 16.37 2.82
N GLY A 294 -1.57 15.71 3.37
CA GLY A 294 -1.39 15.50 4.80
C GLY A 294 -2.40 14.54 5.45
N GLN A 295 -3.11 13.72 4.66
CA GLN A 295 -4.21 12.90 5.17
C GLN A 295 -3.80 11.46 5.46
N ALA A 296 -4.41 10.87 6.49
CA ALA A 296 -4.29 9.45 6.84
C ALA A 296 -5.57 8.69 6.43
N TRP A 297 -5.53 8.01 5.31
CA TRP A 297 -6.67 7.34 4.69
C TRP A 297 -6.86 5.93 5.24
N ALA A 298 -7.90 5.72 6.05
CA ALA A 298 -8.23 4.41 6.58
C ALA A 298 -8.81 3.49 5.49
N VAL A 299 -8.13 2.38 5.20
CA VAL A 299 -8.57 1.33 4.26
C VAL A 299 -8.71 0.02 5.02
N CYS A 300 -9.66 0.01 5.96
CA CYS A 300 -9.74 -1.03 7.00
C CYS A 300 -11.15 -1.63 7.18
N GLY A 301 -12.03 -1.44 6.20
CA GLY A 301 -13.41 -1.94 6.26
C GLY A 301 -14.21 -1.39 7.44
N GLY A 302 -13.86 -0.18 7.91
CA GLY A 302 -14.51 0.53 9.01
C GLY A 302 -13.94 0.25 10.41
N LEU A 303 -12.89 -0.57 10.54
CA LEU A 303 -12.32 -0.95 11.84
C LEU A 303 -12.00 0.26 12.74
N THR A 304 -11.50 1.35 12.16
CA THR A 304 -11.10 2.55 12.91
C THR A 304 -12.19 3.62 13.03
N ALA A 305 -13.37 3.40 12.42
CA ALA A 305 -14.42 4.40 12.31
C ALA A 305 -15.26 4.56 13.59
N GLY A 306 -15.15 3.64 14.55
CA GLY A 306 -15.94 3.67 15.77
C GLY A 306 -15.20 3.13 16.99
N HIS A 307 -15.79 3.38 18.16
CA HIS A 307 -15.43 2.69 19.40
C HIS A 307 -15.97 1.26 19.40
N PRO A 308 -15.48 0.37 20.28
CA PRO A 308 -16.10 -0.94 20.49
C PRO A 308 -17.62 -0.79 20.69
N TYR A 309 -18.40 -1.54 19.91
CA TYR A 309 -19.86 -1.54 20.01
C TYR A 309 -20.38 -2.98 20.01
N VAL A 310 -21.57 -3.18 20.61
CA VAL A 310 -22.24 -4.48 20.59
C VAL A 310 -23.00 -4.61 19.26
N LEU A 311 -22.63 -5.61 18.47
CA LEU A 311 -23.29 -5.90 17.21
C LEU A 311 -24.80 -6.11 17.41
N GLY A 312 -25.64 -5.39 16.66
CA GLY A 312 -27.10 -5.60 16.66
C GLY A 312 -27.92 -4.80 17.68
N LYS A 313 -27.32 -3.82 18.39
CA LYS A 313 -28.05 -2.95 19.33
C LYS A 313 -28.71 -1.72 18.66
N LEU A 314 -28.19 -1.32 17.49
CA LEU A 314 -28.71 -0.24 16.64
C LEU A 314 -28.73 -0.61 15.13
N ALA A 315 -28.35 -1.85 14.78
CA ALA A 315 -28.24 -2.37 13.42
C ALA A 315 -29.02 -3.67 13.26
#